data_AF-A0A6N7GMI2-F1
#
_entry.id   AF-A0A6N7GMI2-F1
#
_cell.length_a   1.000
_cell.length_b   1.000
_cell.length_c   1.000
_cell.angle_alpha   90.00
_cell.angle_beta   90.00
_cell.angle_gamma   90.00
#
_symmetry.space_group_name_H-M   'P 1'
#
loop_
_entity.id
_entity.type
_entity.pdbx_description
1 polymer ?
#
loop_
_entity_poly.entity_id
_entity_poly.type
_entity_poly.pdbx_seq_one_letter_code
_entity_poly.pdbx_strand_id
1 'polypeptide(L)'
;MFGSDRDTFLRGRRCEIHGLGIGAFVYYRRVVENHKNQIIDEIIKVARKVGAPDETIVGLEEVKNEIQFSKGVKEVKLAIPQSLLVDGHNPLTLLHTALSKGVHELTDEQCLELAQTVRLVLADLAERISQALSDQAELKNAVARLLDANRGPIRSPI
;
A
#
# COMPACT_ATOMS: atom_id res chain seq x y z
N MET A 1 9.49 -4.02 -5.20
CA MET A 1 8.09 -4.42 -5.38
C MET A 1 7.56 -4.30 -6.83
N PHE A 2 8.41 -4.17 -7.88
CA PHE A 2 7.90 -4.02 -9.27
C PHE A 2 8.79 -4.71 -10.33
N GLY A 3 9.39 -5.86 -10.01
CA GLY A 3 10.43 -6.47 -10.86
C GLY A 3 10.00 -6.72 -12.31
N SER A 4 8.77 -7.21 -12.53
CA SER A 4 8.23 -7.54 -13.85
C SER A 4 7.59 -6.36 -14.60
N ASP A 5 6.94 -5.42 -13.89
CA ASP A 5 6.31 -4.23 -14.52
C ASP A 5 7.16 -2.96 -14.44
N ARG A 6 8.45 -3.08 -14.11
CA ARG A 6 9.36 -1.93 -14.10
C ARG A 6 9.32 -1.16 -15.42
N ASP A 7 9.33 -1.86 -16.55
CA ASP A 7 9.25 -1.21 -17.86
C ASP A 7 7.89 -0.49 -18.05
N THR A 8 6.79 -1.15 -17.71
CA THR A 8 5.43 -0.56 -17.74
C THR A 8 5.35 0.72 -16.91
N PHE A 9 5.87 0.69 -15.69
CA PHE A 9 5.92 1.86 -14.81
C PHE A 9 6.79 2.98 -15.39
N LEU A 10 7.97 2.65 -15.95
CA LEU A 10 8.86 3.63 -16.57
C LEU A 10 8.27 4.24 -17.86
N ARG A 11 7.43 3.50 -18.59
CA ARG A 11 6.65 4.04 -19.71
C ARG A 11 5.61 5.03 -19.22
N GLY A 12 4.86 4.68 -18.18
CA GLY A 12 3.92 5.60 -17.52
C GLY A 12 4.60 6.88 -17.07
N ARG A 13 5.79 6.75 -16.46
CA ARG A 13 6.58 7.90 -16.00
C ARG A 13 7.07 8.79 -17.14
N ARG A 14 7.46 8.20 -18.27
CA ARG A 14 7.80 8.97 -19.47
C ARG A 14 6.59 9.73 -20.00
N CYS A 15 5.44 9.08 -20.12
CA CYS A 15 4.21 9.74 -20.53
C CYS A 15 3.87 10.91 -19.59
N GLU A 16 3.93 10.70 -18.28
CA GLU A 16 3.67 11.75 -17.28
C GLU A 16 4.61 12.96 -17.45
N ILE A 17 5.92 12.72 -17.61
CA ILE A 17 6.93 13.78 -17.77
C ILE A 17 6.71 14.59 -19.07
N HIS A 18 6.23 13.93 -20.12
CA HIS A 18 5.94 14.57 -21.41
C HIS A 18 4.52 15.15 -21.50
N GLY A 19 3.74 15.10 -20.42
CA GLY A 19 2.37 15.61 -20.41
C GLY A 19 1.37 14.77 -21.20
N LEU A 20 1.69 13.50 -21.48
CA LEU A 20 0.81 12.56 -22.17
C LEU A 20 -0.07 11.83 -21.15
N GLY A 21 -1.18 12.47 -20.76
CA GLY A 21 -1.98 12.05 -19.62
C GLY A 21 -2.69 10.71 -19.78
N ILE A 22 -3.35 10.47 -20.91
CA ILE A 22 -4.02 9.18 -21.20
C ILE A 22 -3.00 8.05 -21.17
N GLY A 23 -1.84 8.24 -21.78
CA GLY A 23 -0.76 7.26 -21.79
C GLY A 23 -0.26 6.95 -20.37
N ALA A 24 0.00 8.00 -19.58
CA ALA A 24 0.45 7.86 -18.20
C ALA A 24 -0.56 7.08 -17.35
N PHE A 25 -1.84 7.46 -17.44
CA PHE A 25 -2.93 6.84 -16.70
C PHE A 25 -3.09 5.35 -17.04
N VAL A 26 -3.10 5.01 -18.33
CA VAL A 26 -3.23 3.61 -18.78
C VAL A 26 -2.07 2.75 -18.30
N TYR A 27 -0.83 3.26 -18.35
CA TYR A 27 0.33 2.51 -17.87
C TYR A 27 0.27 2.30 -16.35
N TYR A 28 -0.08 3.32 -15.56
CA TYR A 28 -0.20 3.15 -14.11
C TYR A 28 -1.36 2.26 -13.70
N ARG A 29 -2.50 2.34 -14.40
CA ARG A 29 -3.60 1.41 -14.23
C ARG A 29 -3.13 -0.03 -14.39
N ARG A 30 -2.38 -0.31 -15.46
CA ARG A 30 -1.87 -1.65 -15.75
C ARG A 30 -0.89 -2.14 -14.68
N VAL A 31 -0.01 -1.27 -14.18
CA VAL A 31 0.89 -1.62 -13.06
C VAL A 31 0.09 -2.04 -11.83
N VAL A 32 -0.91 -1.25 -11.43
CA VAL A 32 -1.72 -1.53 -10.23
C VAL A 32 -2.55 -2.81 -10.40
N GLU A 33 -3.19 -3.00 -11.57
CA GLU A 33 -3.99 -4.20 -11.84
C GLU A 33 -3.12 -5.46 -11.85
N ASN A 34 -1.94 -5.43 -12.49
CA ASN A 34 -1.02 -6.56 -12.53
C ASN A 34 -0.42 -6.90 -11.16
N HIS A 35 -0.19 -5.88 -10.33
CA HIS A 35 0.44 -6.05 -9.01
C HIS A 35 -0.56 -6.15 -7.87
N LYS A 36 -1.88 -6.10 -8.14
CA LYS A 36 -2.95 -6.18 -7.15
C LYS A 36 -2.69 -7.28 -6.11
N ASN A 37 -2.49 -8.52 -6.55
CA ASN A 37 -2.35 -9.65 -5.65
C ASN A 37 -1.07 -9.54 -4.81
N GLN A 38 0.02 -9.05 -5.40
CA GLN A 38 1.27 -8.82 -4.69
C GLN A 38 1.13 -7.72 -3.63
N ILE A 39 0.41 -6.63 -3.95
CA ILE A 39 0.13 -5.57 -2.97
C ILE A 39 -0.68 -6.12 -1.79
N ILE A 40 -1.72 -6.93 -2.07
CA ILE A 40 -2.54 -7.56 -1.03
C ILE A 40 -1.70 -8.53 -0.20
N ASP A 41 -0.83 -9.33 -0.82
CA ASP A 41 0.09 -10.23 -0.13
C ASP A 41 0.99 -9.48 0.86
N GLU A 42 1.56 -8.35 0.44
CA GLU A 42 2.38 -7.53 1.34
C GLU A 42 1.56 -6.91 2.48
N ILE A 43 0.32 -6.48 2.22
CA ILE A 43 -0.59 -5.99 3.26
C ILE A 43 -0.92 -7.11 4.26
N ILE A 44 -1.16 -8.35 3.80
CA ILE A 44 -1.37 -9.52 4.66
C ILE A 44 -0.14 -9.77 5.54
N LYS A 45 1.08 -9.66 4.99
CA LYS A 45 2.32 -9.78 5.80
C LYS A 45 2.37 -8.72 6.89
N VAL A 46 2.03 -7.47 6.57
CA VAL A 46 1.97 -6.39 7.57
C VAL A 46 0.90 -6.69 8.62
N ALA A 47 -0.31 -7.09 8.21
CA ALA A 47 -1.42 -7.43 9.10
C ALA A 47 -1.04 -8.53 10.09
N ARG A 48 -0.40 -9.60 9.60
CA ARG A 48 0.13 -10.68 10.46
C ARG A 48 1.21 -10.17 11.43
N LYS A 49 2.13 -9.33 10.95
CA LYS A 49 3.22 -8.78 11.78
C LYS A 49 2.71 -7.90 12.93
N VAL A 50 1.64 -7.15 12.71
CA VAL A 50 1.06 -6.26 13.73
C VAL A 50 -0.01 -6.95 14.60
N GLY A 51 -0.31 -8.23 14.35
CA GLY A 51 -1.33 -8.98 15.10
C GLY A 51 -2.75 -8.51 14.80
N ALA A 52 -3.06 -8.17 13.55
CA ALA A 52 -4.42 -7.84 13.14
C ALA A 52 -5.38 -9.04 13.36
N PRO A 53 -6.69 -8.80 13.59
CA PRO A 53 -7.66 -9.87 13.78
C PRO A 53 -7.70 -10.86 12.61
N ASP A 54 -7.98 -12.14 12.89
CA ASP A 54 -8.08 -13.19 11.86
C ASP A 54 -9.12 -12.85 10.78
N GLU A 55 -10.24 -12.25 11.17
CA GLU A 55 -11.28 -11.77 10.24
C GLU A 55 -10.72 -10.78 9.20
N THR A 56 -9.77 -9.93 9.61
CA THR A 56 -9.09 -8.99 8.70
C THR A 56 -8.21 -9.73 7.70
N ILE A 57 -7.46 -10.73 8.16
CA ILE A 57 -6.58 -11.54 7.31
C ILE A 57 -7.40 -12.37 6.32
N VAL A 58 -8.51 -12.97 6.78
CA VAL A 58 -9.44 -13.74 5.93
C VAL A 58 -10.03 -12.84 4.84
N GLY A 59 -10.54 -11.66 5.20
CA GLY A 59 -11.08 -10.73 4.21
C GLY A 59 -10.04 -10.29 3.15
N LEU A 60 -8.77 -10.11 3.55
CA LEU A 60 -7.70 -9.80 2.61
C LEU A 60 -7.40 -10.96 1.64
N GLU A 61 -7.40 -12.21 2.12
CA GLU A 61 -7.20 -13.40 1.28
C GLU A 61 -8.39 -13.61 0.31
N GLU A 62 -9.61 -13.31 0.73
CA GLU A 62 -10.80 -13.35 -0.15
C GLU A 62 -10.67 -12.36 -1.31
N VAL A 63 -10.28 -11.11 -1.05
CA VAL A 63 -10.12 -10.08 -2.10
C VAL A 63 -9.00 -10.42 -3.09
N LYS A 64 -7.93 -11.04 -2.60
CA LYS A 64 -6.85 -11.52 -3.46
C LYS A 64 -7.33 -12.56 -4.48
N ASN A 65 -8.21 -13.47 -4.06
CA ASN A 65 -8.74 -14.54 -4.91
C ASN A 65 -9.87 -14.09 -5.85
N GLU A 66 -10.46 -12.92 -5.60
CA GLU A 66 -11.50 -12.37 -6.46
C GLU A 66 -10.93 -11.93 -7.82
N ILE A 67 -11.61 -12.32 -8.91
CA ILE A 67 -11.19 -12.01 -10.29
C ILE A 67 -11.42 -10.53 -10.58
N GLN A 68 -12.52 -9.97 -10.07
CA GLN A 68 -12.84 -8.55 -10.22
C GLN A 68 -12.39 -7.77 -8.98
N PHE A 69 -11.29 -7.03 -9.10
CA PHE A 69 -10.78 -6.17 -8.02
C PHE A 69 -11.87 -5.26 -7.41
N SER A 70 -12.77 -4.78 -8.27
CA SER A 70 -13.91 -3.94 -7.89
C SER A 70 -14.93 -4.60 -6.98
N LYS A 71 -15.14 -5.91 -7.15
CA LYS A 71 -16.08 -6.68 -6.36
C LYS A 71 -15.49 -7.00 -4.99
N GLY A 72 -14.25 -7.47 -4.95
CA GLY A 72 -13.56 -7.80 -3.71
C GLY A 72 -13.43 -6.61 -2.76
N VAL A 73 -12.98 -5.45 -3.26
CA VAL A 73 -12.79 -4.24 -2.43
C VAL A 73 -14.12 -3.63 -1.93
N LYS A 74 -15.24 -3.87 -2.64
CA LYS A 74 -16.56 -3.35 -2.23
C LYS A 74 -17.30 -4.29 -1.27
N GLU A 75 -17.23 -5.60 -1.52
CA GLU A 75 -17.93 -6.61 -0.72
C GLU A 75 -17.22 -6.84 0.61
N VAL A 76 -15.88 -6.88 0.58
CA VAL A 76 -15.07 -6.91 1.79
C VAL A 76 -14.79 -5.47 2.17
N LYS A 77 -15.44 -4.97 3.24
CA LYS A 77 -15.03 -3.71 3.90
C LYS A 77 -13.60 -3.88 4.40
N LEU A 78 -12.66 -3.59 3.52
CA LEU A 78 -11.28 -4.04 3.61
C LEU A 78 -10.58 -3.32 4.76
N ALA A 79 -10.59 -3.94 5.94
CA ALA A 79 -9.81 -3.48 7.06
C ALA A 79 -8.34 -3.69 6.72
N ILE A 80 -7.54 -2.63 6.82
CA ILE A 80 -6.09 -2.72 6.72
C ILE A 80 -5.46 -2.14 7.98
N PRO A 81 -4.22 -2.54 8.32
CA PRO A 81 -3.49 -1.95 9.43
C PRO A 81 -3.46 -0.42 9.36
N GLN A 82 -3.67 0.24 10.50
CA GLN A 82 -3.68 1.71 10.60
C GLN A 82 -2.41 2.37 10.05
N SER A 83 -1.25 1.71 10.19
CA SER A 83 0.02 2.17 9.64
C SER A 83 0.03 2.29 8.11
N LEU A 84 -0.85 1.57 7.42
CA LEU A 84 -0.97 1.58 5.97
C LEU A 84 -2.07 2.51 5.44
N LEU A 85 -2.85 3.15 6.32
CA LEU A 85 -3.82 4.15 5.89
C LEU A 85 -3.11 5.42 5.42
N VAL A 86 -3.68 6.05 4.39
CA VAL A 86 -3.25 7.35 3.88
C VAL A 86 -4.30 8.36 4.31
N ASP A 87 -3.93 9.24 5.24
CA ASP A 87 -4.85 10.22 5.84
C ASP A 87 -6.16 9.56 6.34
N GLY A 88 -6.04 8.41 7.01
CA GLY A 88 -7.19 7.63 7.52
C GLY A 88 -7.98 6.83 6.47
N HIS A 89 -7.61 6.92 5.18
CA HIS A 89 -8.29 6.22 4.09
C HIS A 89 -7.52 4.97 3.65
N ASN A 90 -8.26 3.95 3.18
CA ASN A 90 -7.67 2.76 2.59
C ASN A 90 -7.16 3.08 1.15
N PRO A 91 -5.85 3.03 0.90
CA PRO A 91 -5.29 3.36 -0.42
C PRO A 91 -5.72 2.38 -1.52
N LEU A 92 -6.05 1.12 -1.22
CA LEU A 92 -6.59 0.19 -2.23
C LEU A 92 -7.94 0.66 -2.74
N THR A 93 -8.81 1.15 -1.86
CA THR A 93 -10.11 1.70 -2.23
C THR A 93 -9.97 2.98 -3.04
N LEU A 94 -9.02 3.85 -2.66
CA LEU A 94 -8.73 5.09 -3.39
C LEU A 94 -8.22 4.79 -4.80
N LEU A 95 -7.20 3.94 -4.92
CA LEU A 95 -6.62 3.51 -6.20
C LEU A 95 -7.66 2.83 -7.08
N HIS A 96 -8.43 1.89 -6.53
CA HIS A 96 -9.50 1.22 -7.25
C HIS A 96 -10.52 2.23 -7.81
N THR A 97 -11.00 3.14 -6.97
CA THR A 97 -12.01 4.14 -7.37
C THR A 97 -11.48 5.02 -8.51
N ALA A 98 -10.24 5.51 -8.39
CA ALA A 98 -9.60 6.32 -9.42
C ALA A 98 -9.44 5.56 -10.75
N LEU A 99 -8.98 4.30 -10.70
CA LEU A 99 -8.66 3.49 -11.88
C LEU A 99 -9.90 2.89 -12.57
N SER A 100 -11.02 2.81 -11.85
CA SER A 100 -12.30 2.35 -12.40
C SER A 100 -12.95 3.35 -13.35
N LYS A 101 -12.57 4.63 -13.29
CA LYS A 101 -13.02 5.65 -14.25
C LYS A 101 -12.45 5.34 -15.63
N GLY A 102 -13.31 5.36 -16.65
CA GLY A 102 -12.89 5.16 -18.03
C GLY A 102 -12.09 6.36 -18.54
N VAL A 103 -11.01 6.11 -19.29
CA VAL A 103 -10.27 7.18 -19.98
C VAL A 103 -11.11 7.94 -21.01
N HIS A 104 -12.23 7.36 -21.43
CA HIS A 104 -13.15 7.94 -22.40
C HIS A 104 -13.99 9.11 -21.84
N GLU A 105 -14.03 9.26 -20.51
CA GLU A 105 -14.83 10.29 -19.83
C GLU A 105 -14.00 11.51 -19.42
N LEU A 106 -12.69 11.49 -19.71
CA LEU A 106 -11.72 12.45 -19.18
C LEU A 106 -10.90 13.07 -20.30
N THR A 107 -10.51 14.33 -20.13
CA THR A 107 -9.51 14.95 -21.02
C THR A 107 -8.11 14.39 -20.75
N ASP A 108 -7.17 14.66 -21.64
CA ASP A 108 -5.78 14.24 -21.43
C ASP A 108 -5.18 14.89 -20.17
N GLU A 109 -5.47 16.17 -19.93
CA GLU A 109 -5.03 16.90 -18.73
C GLU A 109 -5.61 16.28 -17.45
N GLN A 110 -6.89 15.92 -17.45
CA GLN A 110 -7.51 15.24 -16.32
C GLN A 110 -6.90 13.85 -16.08
N CYS A 111 -6.58 13.12 -17.16
CA CYS A 111 -5.86 11.85 -17.06
C CYS A 111 -4.45 12.04 -16.50
N LEU A 112 -3.77 13.13 -16.85
CA LEU A 112 -2.44 13.47 -16.33
C LEU A 112 -2.47 13.73 -14.83
N GLU A 113 -3.41 14.55 -14.36
CA GLU A 113 -3.59 14.84 -12.92
C GLU A 113 -3.91 13.56 -12.12
N LEU A 114 -4.81 12.72 -12.65
CA LEU A 114 -5.12 11.43 -12.03
C LEU A 114 -3.93 10.48 -12.04
N ALA A 115 -3.16 10.41 -13.12
CA ALA A 115 -1.96 9.58 -13.22
C ALA A 115 -0.92 9.97 -12.17
N GLN A 116 -0.70 11.28 -11.99
CA GLN A 116 0.19 11.82 -10.95
C GLN A 116 -0.29 11.40 -9.55
N THR A 117 -1.58 11.58 -9.28
CA THR A 117 -2.21 11.23 -8.00
C THR A 117 -2.07 9.74 -7.69
N VAL A 118 -2.40 8.87 -8.66
CA VAL A 118 -2.26 7.41 -8.54
C VAL A 118 -0.81 7.02 -8.23
N ARG A 119 0.17 7.59 -8.94
CA ARG A 119 1.59 7.30 -8.71
C ARG A 119 2.02 7.68 -7.29
N LEU A 120 1.60 8.85 -6.80
CA LEU A 120 1.96 9.31 -5.45
C LEU A 120 1.41 8.38 -4.38
N VAL A 121 0.13 8.01 -4.45
CA VAL A 121 -0.50 7.09 -3.50
C VAL A 121 0.14 5.71 -3.56
N LEU A 122 0.46 5.21 -4.76
CA LEU A 122 1.13 3.91 -4.92
C LEU A 122 2.54 3.91 -4.31
N ALA A 123 3.29 5.00 -4.47
CA ALA A 123 4.63 5.15 -3.90
C ALA A 123 4.59 5.21 -2.37
N ASP A 124 3.70 6.03 -1.80
CA ASP A 124 3.52 6.14 -0.35
C ASP A 124 3.07 4.81 0.27
N LEU A 125 2.13 4.09 -0.35
CA LEU A 125 1.72 2.75 0.12
C LEU A 125 2.91 1.77 0.13
N ALA A 126 3.70 1.73 -0.95
CA ALA A 126 4.87 0.86 -1.04
C ALA A 126 5.92 1.19 0.04
N GLU A 127 6.13 2.48 0.32
CA GLU A 127 7.02 2.94 1.38
C GLU A 127 6.50 2.53 2.77
N ARG A 128 5.22 2.76 3.07
CA ARG A 128 4.59 2.35 4.34
C ARG A 128 4.68 0.85 4.58
N ILE A 129 4.43 0.05 3.56
CA ILE A 129 4.59 -1.41 3.61
C ILE A 129 6.04 -1.75 3.95
N SER A 130 7.00 -1.16 3.24
CA SER A 130 8.43 -1.40 3.48
C SER A 130 8.84 -1.02 4.90
N GLN A 131 8.36 0.11 5.41
CA GLN A 131 8.63 0.57 6.77
C GLN A 131 8.00 -0.36 7.82
N ALA A 132 6.75 -0.77 7.61
CA ALA A 132 6.05 -1.68 8.52
C ALA A 132 6.69 -3.07 8.55
N LEU A 133 7.17 -3.57 7.42
CA LEU A 133 7.87 -4.85 7.32
C LEU A 133 9.33 -4.78 7.77
N SER A 134 9.94 -3.60 7.82
CA SER A 134 11.31 -3.43 8.30
C SER A 134 11.48 -3.93 9.74
N ASP A 135 12.54 -4.70 9.98
CA ASP A 135 12.89 -5.19 11.30
C ASP A 135 13.66 -4.13 12.08
N GLN A 136 13.01 -3.53 13.06
CA GLN A 136 13.65 -2.54 13.93
C GLN A 136 14.39 -3.21 15.10
N ALA A 137 15.27 -4.17 14.78
CA ALA A 137 16.05 -4.91 15.78
C ALA A 137 16.91 -3.97 16.63
N GLU A 138 17.54 -2.97 16.02
CA GLU A 138 18.31 -1.95 16.72
C GLU A 138 17.44 -1.10 17.65
N LEU A 139 16.23 -0.72 17.22
CA LEU A 139 15.31 0.03 18.08
C LEU A 139 14.83 -0.84 19.24
N LYS A 140 14.48 -2.11 18.99
CA LYS A 140 14.10 -3.06 20.06
C LYS A 140 15.20 -3.19 21.10
N ASN A 141 16.45 -3.30 20.66
CA ASN A 141 17.61 -3.34 21.56
C ASN A 141 17.79 -2.03 22.33
N ALA A 142 17.62 -0.88 21.68
CA ALA A 142 17.70 0.42 22.34
C ALA A 142 16.59 0.59 23.41
N VAL A 143 15.35 0.20 23.09
CA VAL A 143 14.22 0.23 24.03
C VAL A 143 14.47 -0.72 25.21
N ALA A 144 14.95 -1.94 24.96
CA ALA A 144 15.31 -2.88 26.03
C ALA A 144 16.34 -2.28 26.99
N ARG A 145 17.40 -1.66 26.45
CA ARG A 145 18.43 -0.97 27.27
C ARG A 145 17.85 0.18 28.10
N LEU A 146 16.93 0.97 27.54
CA LEU A 146 16.26 2.05 28.29
C LEU A 146 15.35 1.50 29.40
N LEU A 147 14.62 0.42 29.14
CA LEU A 147 13.77 -0.23 30.13
C LEU A 147 14.60 -0.79 31.30
N ASP A 148 15.75 -1.39 31.01
CA ASP A 148 16.66 -1.91 32.04
C ASP A 148 17.32 -0.79 32.84
N ALA A 149 17.73 0.31 32.19
CA ALA A 149 18.27 1.48 32.88
C ALA A 149 17.23 2.11 33.85
N ASN A 150 15.96 2.15 33.44
CA ASN A 150 14.87 2.73 34.25
C ASN A 150 14.40 1.83 35.40
N ARG A 151 14.76 0.55 35.43
CA ARG A 151 14.39 -0.36 36.54
C ARG A 151 15.13 -0.04 37.84
N GLY A 152 16.27 0.65 37.79
CA GLY A 152 17.07 1.03 38.96
C GLY A 152 17.60 -0.17 39.76
N PRO A 153 18.63 0.03 40.62
CA PRO A 153 19.10 -1.04 41.48
C PRO A 153 18.02 -1.40 42.51
N ILE A 154 17.65 -2.68 42.57
CA ILE A 154 16.81 -3.24 43.63
C ILE A 154 17.49 -2.91 44.96
N ARG A 155 16.91 -2.00 45.75
CA ARG A 155 17.34 -1.78 47.13
C ARG A 155 17.04 -3.07 47.90
N SER A 156 18.08 -3.81 48.25
CA SER A 156 18.00 -4.98 49.13
C SER A 156 17.41 -4.57 50.47
N PRO A 157 16.40 -5.29 51.02
CA PRO A 157 15.92 -5.04 52.37
C PRO A 157 17.04 -5.33 53.36
N ILE A 158 17.24 -4.39 54.31
CA ILE A 158 18.11 -4.53 55.47
C ILE A 158 17.44 -5.43 56.49
#